data_AF-A0A7L4QZ12-F1
#
_entry.id   AF-A0A7L4QZ12-F1
#
_cell.length_a   1.000
_cell.length_b   1.000
_cell.length_c   1.000
_cell.angle_alpha   90.00
_cell.angle_beta   90.00
_cell.angle_gamma   90.00
#
_symmetry.space_group_name_H-M   'P 1'
#
loop_
_entity.id
_entity.type
_entity.pdbx_description
1 polymer ?
#
loop_
_entity_poly.entity_id
_entity_poly.type
_entity_poly.pdbx_seq_one_letter_code
_entity_poly.pdbx_strand_id
1 'polypeptide(L)'
;FWWKIDSDLNLSISREFSSSNSDLKVDKLIMKDELRKLDVYMADDQWKGLSNNVEKLKNGTEKEGIGRFLYNDLNWTNAEAQLSSHIGSIFHQAGVWEFNGKKRGIQFRKITDDWHKLMKSYYVECIKQLDDPDQGNSVDLK
;
A
#
# COMPACT_ATOMS: atom_id res chain seq x y z
N PHE A 1 -4.37 8.79 -6.22
CA PHE A 1 -2.96 8.33 -6.31
C PHE A 1 -2.88 7.38 -7.48
N TRP A 2 -1.71 7.26 -8.09
CA TRP A 2 -1.44 6.34 -9.18
C TRP A 2 -0.43 5.32 -8.71
N TRP A 3 -0.54 4.10 -9.23
CA TRP A 3 0.43 3.06 -8.96
C TRP A 3 0.63 2.19 -10.20
N LYS A 4 1.79 1.54 -10.28
CA LYS A 4 2.10 0.54 -11.29
C LYS A 4 3.08 -0.48 -10.74
N ILE A 5 2.98 -1.72 -11.20
CA ILE A 5 4.01 -2.74 -10.98
C ILE A 5 4.64 -3.11 -12.32
N ASP A 6 5.97 -3.16 -12.38
CA ASP A 6 6.70 -3.52 -13.60
C ASP A 6 6.96 -5.04 -13.72
N SER A 7 7.62 -5.45 -14.81
CA SER A 7 7.98 -6.85 -15.05
C SER A 7 8.90 -7.43 -13.99
N ASP A 8 9.74 -6.58 -13.41
CA ASP A 8 10.75 -6.90 -12.39
C ASP A 8 10.18 -6.90 -10.97
N LEU A 9 8.87 -6.65 -10.84
CA LEU A 9 8.12 -6.59 -9.58
C LEU A 9 8.49 -5.38 -8.71
N ASN A 10 8.93 -4.28 -9.31
CA ASN A 10 9.04 -3.01 -8.60
C ASN A 10 7.69 -2.28 -8.63
N LEU A 11 7.29 -1.72 -7.49
CA LEU A 11 6.04 -1.00 -7.32
C LEU A 11 6.33 0.50 -7.31
N SER A 12 5.80 1.23 -8.29
CA SER A 12 5.80 2.70 -8.27
C SER A 12 4.49 3.20 -7.67
N ILE A 13 4.56 4.17 -6.76
CA ILE A 13 3.38 4.88 -6.23
C ILE A 13 3.64 6.39 -6.36
N SER A 14 2.70 7.07 -7.00
CA SER A 14 2.67 8.53 -7.18
C SER A 14 1.44 9.11 -6.50
N ARG A 15 1.63 10.05 -5.59
CA ARG A 15 0.54 10.73 -4.89
C ARG A 15 0.84 12.21 -4.71
N GLU A 16 -0.18 13.02 -4.92
CA GLU A 16 -0.23 14.42 -4.50
C GLU A 16 -1.02 14.51 -3.19
N PHE A 17 -0.45 15.22 -2.21
CA PHE A 17 -1.13 15.63 -0.99
C PHE A 17 -1.53 17.08 -1.15
N SER A 18 -2.83 17.35 -1.09
CA SER A 18 -3.32 18.71 -0.93
C SER A 18 -2.99 19.20 0.48
N SER A 19 -2.09 20.17 0.57
CA SER A 19 -1.82 20.89 1.82
C SER A 19 -2.13 22.37 1.63
N SER A 20 -2.42 23.07 2.73
CA SER A 20 -2.79 24.49 2.69
C SER A 20 -1.69 25.41 2.16
N ASN A 21 -0.43 24.95 2.09
CA ASN A 21 0.73 25.78 1.75
C ASN A 21 1.56 25.30 0.53
N SER A 22 1.26 24.11 -0.01
CA SER A 22 1.78 23.59 -1.30
C SER A 22 1.27 22.18 -1.56
N ASP A 23 1.24 21.76 -2.83
CA ASP A 23 1.05 20.36 -3.19
C ASP A 23 2.34 19.60 -2.93
N LEU A 24 2.33 18.70 -1.95
CA LEU A 24 3.44 17.76 -1.74
C LEU A 24 3.23 16.58 -2.68
N LYS A 25 4.15 16.39 -3.62
CA LYS A 25 4.17 15.21 -4.48
C LYS A 25 5.14 14.18 -3.91
N VAL A 26 4.68 12.95 -3.73
CA VAL A 26 5.52 11.81 -3.38
C VAL A 26 5.46 10.81 -4.53
N ASP A 27 6.62 10.60 -5.15
CA ASP A 27 6.86 9.58 -6.17
C ASP A 27 7.88 8.59 -5.60
N LYS A 28 7.44 7.38 -5.27
CA LYS A 28 8.31 6.35 -4.69
C LYS A 28 8.33 5.12 -5.59
N LEU A 29 9.54 4.74 -6.01
CA LEU A 29 9.83 3.41 -6.53
C LEU A 29 10.20 2.51 -5.35
N ILE A 30 9.42 1.46 -5.16
CA ILE A 30 9.65 0.42 -4.16
C ILE A 30 10.23 -0.78 -4.88
N MET A 31 11.49 -1.08 -4.61
CA MET A 31 12.19 -2.17 -5.27
C MET A 31 11.62 -3.52 -4.82
N LYS A 32 11.71 -4.54 -5.68
CA LYS A 32 11.30 -5.92 -5.34
C LYS A 32 11.89 -6.40 -4.00
N ASP A 33 13.14 -6.06 -3.71
CA ASP A 33 13.80 -6.45 -2.46
C ASP A 33 13.21 -5.74 -1.22
N GLU A 34 12.76 -4.48 -1.36
CA GLU A 34 12.03 -3.77 -0.31
C GLU A 34 10.66 -4.43 -0.08
N LEU A 35 9.95 -4.78 -1.16
CA LEU A 35 8.68 -5.53 -1.07
C LEU A 35 8.87 -6.91 -0.44
N ARG A 36 9.98 -7.59 -0.73
CA ARG A 36 10.32 -8.87 -0.09
C ARG A 36 10.58 -8.71 1.40
N LYS A 37 11.30 -7.67 1.82
CA LYS A 37 11.50 -7.38 3.25
C LYS A 37 10.18 -7.09 3.95
N LEU A 38 9.29 -6.35 3.30
CA LEU A 38 7.94 -6.09 3.81
C LEU A 38 7.10 -7.38 3.89
N ASP A 39 7.19 -8.24 2.88
CA ASP A 39 6.51 -9.54 2.87
C ASP A 39 6.96 -10.45 4.02
N VAL A 40 8.27 -10.48 4.29
CA VAL A 40 8.86 -11.18 5.44
C VAL A 40 8.38 -10.55 6.76
N TYR A 41 8.36 -9.22 6.85
CA TYR A 41 7.83 -8.52 8.02
C TYR A 41 6.37 -8.89 8.30
N MET A 42 5.55 -9.14 7.26
CA MET A 42 4.14 -9.46 7.38
C MET A 42 3.83 -10.95 7.65
N ALA A 43 4.85 -11.83 7.71
CA ALA A 43 4.68 -13.28 7.68
C ALA A 43 4.22 -13.94 9.01
N ASP A 44 4.12 -13.21 10.12
CA ASP A 44 3.89 -13.76 11.47
C ASP A 44 2.42 -14.01 11.85
N ASP A 45 1.50 -14.08 10.88
CA ASP A 45 0.04 -14.19 11.05
C ASP A 45 -0.58 -13.12 11.99
N GLN A 46 0.17 -12.09 12.39
CA GLN A 46 -0.31 -11.04 13.27
C GLN A 46 -0.92 -9.88 12.48
N TRP A 47 -1.91 -9.25 13.11
CA TRP A 47 -2.47 -8.00 12.63
C TRP A 47 -1.51 -6.83 12.85
N LYS A 48 -0.95 -6.29 11.76
CA LYS A 48 -0.04 -5.15 11.80
C LYS A 48 -0.77 -3.85 11.53
N GLY A 49 -0.59 -2.87 12.42
CA GLY A 49 -1.19 -1.55 12.26
C GLY A 49 -0.55 -0.77 11.12
N LEU A 50 -1.29 0.19 10.56
CA LEU A 50 -0.72 1.15 9.61
C LEU A 50 0.46 1.92 10.19
N SER A 51 0.32 2.40 11.43
CA SER A 51 1.40 3.03 12.22
C SER A 51 2.24 4.03 11.42
N ASN A 52 1.58 5.04 10.82
CA ASN A 52 2.17 5.96 9.85
C ASN A 52 1.92 7.44 10.17
N ASN A 53 1.71 7.78 11.44
CA ASN A 53 1.58 9.17 11.86
C ASN A 53 2.94 9.87 11.74
N VAL A 54 2.99 10.90 10.90
CA VAL A 54 4.23 11.66 10.56
C VAL A 54 4.91 12.23 11.79
N GLU A 55 4.15 12.86 12.70
CA GLU A 55 4.71 13.47 13.90
C GLU A 55 5.30 12.42 14.84
N LYS A 56 4.59 11.30 15.03
CA LYS A 56 5.06 10.22 15.89
C LYS A 56 6.26 9.48 15.30
N LEU A 57 6.33 9.31 13.98
CA LEU A 57 7.50 8.75 13.30
C LEU A 57 8.71 9.65 13.50
N LYS A 58 8.56 10.95 13.22
CA LYS A 58 9.60 11.97 13.43
C LYS A 58 10.11 11.99 14.87
N ASN A 59 9.21 11.80 15.84
CA ASN A 59 9.54 11.83 17.27
C ASN A 59 9.93 10.44 17.84
N GLY A 60 9.95 9.38 17.03
CA GLY A 60 10.28 8.02 17.46
C GLY A 60 9.24 7.33 18.36
N THR A 61 8.04 7.91 18.52
CA THR A 61 6.98 7.44 19.43
C THR A 61 5.85 6.70 18.73
N GLU A 62 5.96 6.46 17.42
CA GLU A 62 4.95 5.69 16.70
C GLU A 62 4.95 4.23 17.17
N LYS A 63 3.78 3.60 17.22
CA LYS A 63 3.70 2.18 17.61
C LYS A 63 4.25 1.27 16.50
N GLU A 64 4.56 0.03 16.84
CA GLU A 64 4.96 -0.97 15.84
C GLU A 64 3.87 -1.17 14.77
N GLY A 65 4.30 -1.37 13.53
CA GLY A 65 3.44 -1.56 12.38
C GLY A 65 4.11 -1.17 11.07
N ILE A 66 3.32 -1.21 9.99
CA ILE A 66 3.81 -1.12 8.61
C ILE A 66 4.57 0.19 8.37
N GLY A 67 3.99 1.35 8.70
CA GLY A 67 4.63 2.65 8.48
C GLY A 67 5.93 2.82 9.27
N ARG A 68 5.97 2.36 10.52
CA ARG A 68 7.19 2.37 11.35
C ARG A 68 8.28 1.45 10.79
N PHE A 69 7.91 0.26 10.29
CA PHE A 69 8.84 -0.63 9.60
C PHE A 69 9.42 0.01 8.34
N LEU A 70 8.59 0.60 7.48
CA LEU A 70 9.07 1.30 6.28
C LEU A 70 10.06 2.42 6.63
N TYR A 71 9.75 3.19 7.67
CA TYR A 71 10.60 4.27 8.14
C TYR A 71 11.94 3.77 8.71
N ASN A 72 11.92 2.84 9.67
CA ASN A 72 13.12 2.40 10.39
C ASN A 72 13.94 1.36 9.62
N ASP A 73 13.30 0.31 9.12
CA ASP A 73 13.97 -0.87 8.58
C ASP A 73 14.31 -0.71 7.09
N LEU A 74 13.51 0.10 6.37
CA LEU A 74 13.77 0.42 4.96
C LEU A 74 14.33 1.83 4.75
N ASN A 75 14.56 2.60 5.83
CA ASN A 75 15.08 3.96 5.79
C ASN A 75 14.26 4.93 4.91
N TRP A 76 12.94 4.75 4.87
CA TRP A 76 12.06 5.67 4.16
C TRP A 76 11.97 7.00 4.90
N THR A 77 11.72 8.08 4.17
CA THR A 77 11.38 9.37 4.76
C THR A 77 10.01 9.32 5.44
N ASN A 78 9.73 10.28 6.32
CA ASN A 78 8.42 10.42 6.96
C ASN A 78 7.27 10.53 5.94
N ALA A 79 7.49 11.21 4.82
CA ALA A 79 6.49 11.38 3.76
C ALA A 79 6.24 10.07 3.01
N GLU A 80 7.29 9.33 2.66
CA GLU A 80 7.19 8.02 2.01
C GLU A 80 6.52 6.98 2.93
N ALA A 81 6.81 6.99 4.23
CA ALA A 81 6.19 6.06 5.18
C ALA A 81 4.65 6.19 5.25
N GLN A 82 4.08 7.34 4.87
CA GLN A 82 2.63 7.50 4.73
C GLN A 82 2.04 6.64 3.60
N LEU A 83 2.86 6.22 2.62
CA LEU A 83 2.46 5.32 1.55
C LEU A 83 2.11 3.92 2.06
N SER A 84 2.42 3.57 3.30
CA SER A 84 1.89 2.37 3.98
C SER A 84 0.37 2.18 3.80
N SER A 85 -0.39 3.29 3.79
CA SER A 85 -1.84 3.26 3.53
C SER A 85 -2.20 2.82 2.10
N HIS A 86 -1.39 3.24 1.13
CA HIS A 86 -1.56 2.87 -0.29
C HIS A 86 -1.11 1.44 -0.52
N ILE A 87 0.04 1.06 0.02
CA ILE A 87 0.54 -0.32 -0.03
C ILE A 87 -0.51 -1.26 0.57
N GLY A 88 -1.04 -0.93 1.75
CA GLY A 88 -2.12 -1.69 2.38
C GLY A 88 -3.35 -1.85 1.50
N SER A 89 -3.81 -0.76 0.87
CA SER A 89 -4.95 -0.80 -0.05
C SER A 89 -4.67 -1.67 -1.29
N ILE A 90 -3.51 -1.51 -1.93
CA ILE A 90 -3.15 -2.24 -3.14
C ILE A 90 -3.03 -3.74 -2.84
N PHE A 91 -2.28 -4.10 -1.79
CA PHE A 91 -2.11 -5.49 -1.39
C PHE A 91 -3.42 -6.13 -0.93
N HIS A 92 -4.30 -5.36 -0.30
CA HIS A 92 -5.63 -5.86 0.05
C HIS A 92 -6.49 -6.14 -1.17
N GLN A 93 -6.56 -5.20 -2.12
CA GLN A 93 -7.33 -5.37 -3.35
C GLN A 93 -6.78 -6.49 -4.23
N ALA A 94 -5.46 -6.69 -4.23
CA ALA A 94 -4.82 -7.82 -4.90
C ALA A 94 -5.06 -9.18 -4.20
N GLY A 95 -5.69 -9.21 -3.02
CA GLY A 95 -5.91 -10.44 -2.26
C GLY A 95 -4.67 -10.98 -1.55
N VAL A 96 -3.62 -10.15 -1.37
CA VAL A 96 -2.40 -10.54 -0.66
C VAL A 96 -2.58 -10.37 0.85
N TRP A 97 -3.24 -9.28 1.25
CA TRP A 97 -3.53 -8.96 2.65
C TRP A 97 -5.03 -8.91 2.88
N GLU A 98 -5.46 -9.26 4.09
CA GLU A 98 -6.79 -8.93 4.56
C GLU A 98 -6.76 -7.65 5.41
N PHE A 99 -7.87 -6.93 5.37
CA PHE A 99 -8.09 -5.69 6.12
C PHE A 99 -9.09 -5.95 7.25
N ASN A 100 -8.84 -5.36 8.43
CA ASN A 100 -9.70 -5.55 9.61
C ASN A 100 -11.08 -4.87 9.54
N GLY A 101 -11.44 -4.21 8.43
CA GLY A 101 -12.74 -3.58 8.22
C GLY A 101 -12.96 -2.24 8.95
N LYS A 102 -11.96 -1.72 9.67
CA LYS A 102 -12.13 -0.54 10.54
C LYS A 102 -11.64 0.76 9.91
N LYS A 103 -12.47 1.81 9.94
CA LYS A 103 -12.09 3.17 9.50
C LYS A 103 -11.00 3.82 10.38
N ARG A 104 -10.89 3.42 11.65
CA ARG A 104 -9.86 3.88 12.61
C ARG A 104 -9.17 2.67 13.22
N GLY A 105 -7.85 2.77 13.43
CA GLY A 105 -7.06 1.61 13.85
C GLY A 105 -6.98 0.55 12.75
N ILE A 106 -6.78 0.99 11.50
CA ILE A 106 -6.59 0.11 10.35
C ILE A 106 -5.42 -0.82 10.62
N GLN A 107 -5.66 -2.11 10.37
CA GLN A 107 -4.66 -3.17 10.43
C GLN A 107 -4.80 -4.08 9.21
N PHE A 108 -3.67 -4.67 8.83
CA PHE A 108 -3.60 -5.68 7.79
C PHE A 108 -2.93 -6.94 8.31
N ARG A 109 -3.28 -8.07 7.72
CA ARG A 109 -2.63 -9.36 7.97
C ARG A 109 -2.38 -10.04 6.63
N LYS A 110 -1.24 -10.71 6.49
CA LYS A 110 -0.92 -11.51 5.30
C LYS A 110 -1.82 -12.75 5.26
N ILE A 111 -2.32 -13.09 4.08
CA ILE A 111 -3.15 -14.31 3.89
C ILE A 111 -2.56 -15.28 2.87
N THR A 112 -1.47 -14.91 2.21
CA THR A 112 -0.82 -15.73 1.17
C THR A 112 0.62 -15.26 0.93
N ASP A 113 1.50 -16.21 0.60
CA ASP A 113 2.89 -15.96 0.19
C ASP A 113 3.03 -15.61 -1.30
N ASP A 114 2.00 -15.85 -2.11
CA ASP A 114 2.02 -15.69 -3.56
C ASP A 114 1.81 -14.23 -4.02
N TRP A 115 2.31 -13.27 -3.24
CA TRP A 115 2.08 -11.84 -3.48
C TRP A 115 2.48 -11.39 -4.88
N HIS A 116 3.59 -11.91 -5.40
CA HIS A 116 4.11 -11.54 -6.73
C HIS A 116 3.12 -11.85 -7.85
N LYS A 117 2.48 -13.04 -7.77
CA LYS A 117 1.51 -13.50 -8.77
C LYS A 117 0.25 -12.66 -8.68
N LEU A 118 -0.27 -12.49 -7.48
CA LEU A 118 -1.50 -11.75 -7.21
C LEU A 118 -1.39 -10.27 -7.58
N MET A 119 -0.29 -9.62 -7.23
CA MET A 119 -0.05 -8.21 -7.59
C MET A 119 0.02 -8.02 -9.12
N LYS A 120 0.67 -8.94 -9.84
CA LYS A 120 0.71 -8.90 -11.32
C LYS A 120 -0.67 -9.12 -11.94
N SER A 121 -1.40 -10.14 -11.48
CA SER A 121 -2.76 -10.41 -11.93
C SER A 121 -3.68 -9.21 -11.71
N TYR A 122 -3.66 -8.64 -10.49
CA TYR A 122 -4.47 -7.48 -10.14
C TYR A 122 -4.14 -6.27 -11.01
N TYR A 123 -2.86 -5.98 -11.25
CA TYR A 123 -2.47 -4.86 -12.10
C TYR A 123 -2.95 -5.02 -13.56
N VAL A 124 -2.85 -6.23 -14.11
CA VAL A 124 -3.37 -6.53 -15.46
C VAL A 124 -4.88 -6.34 -15.53
N GLU A 125 -5.61 -6.74 -14.49
CA GLU A 125 -7.05 -6.52 -14.40
C GLU A 125 -7.41 -5.03 -14.31
N CYS A 126 -6.66 -4.24 -13.53
CA CYS A 126 -6.84 -2.79 -13.48
C CYS A 126 -6.63 -2.12 -14.85
N ILE A 127 -5.61 -2.53 -15.60
CA ILE A 127 -5.37 -1.97 -16.95
C ILE A 127 -6.51 -2.35 -17.90
N LYS A 128 -6.96 -3.61 -17.90
CA LYS A 128 -8.08 -4.04 -18.75
C LYS A 128 -9.36 -3.25 -18.48
N GLN A 129 -9.64 -2.92 -17.23
CA GLN A 129 -10.79 -2.10 -16.85
C GLN A 129 -10.66 -0.63 -17.31
N LEU A 130 -9.44 -0.13 -17.51
CA LEU A 130 -9.21 1.21 -18.07
C LEU A 130 -9.36 1.24 -19.59
N ASP A 131 -9.07 0.13 -20.27
CA ASP A 131 -9.18 -0.02 -21.71
C ASP A 131 -10.61 -0.37 -22.19
N ASP A 132 -11.51 -0.72 -21.26
CA ASP A 132 -12.94 -1.02 -21.53
C ASP A 132 -13.86 0.03 -20.85
N PRO A 133 -14.11 1.19 -21.49
CA PRO A 133 -14.96 2.24 -20.93
C PRO A 133 -16.47 1.92 -20.93
N ASP A 134 -16.92 0.77 -21.45
CA ASP A 134 -18.34 0.47 -21.69
C ASP A 134 -19.04 -0.34 -20.57
N GLN A 135 -18.38 -0.58 -19.42
CA GLN A 135 -19.01 -1.22 -18.25
C GLN A 135 -19.44 -0.20 -17.16
N GLY A 136 -20.01 0.92 -17.61
CA GLY A 136 -20.69 1.89 -16.75
C GLY A 136 -22.19 1.58 -16.60
N ASN A 137 -22.61 1.24 -15.38
CA ASN A 137 -23.99 1.23 -14.88
C ASN A 137 -24.97 0.19 -15.46
N SER A 138 -25.01 -0.99 -14.85
CA SER A 138 -26.30 -1.64 -14.56
C SER A 138 -26.16 -2.59 -13.36
N VAL A 139 -26.40 -2.06 -12.17
CA VAL A 139 -27.04 -2.85 -11.11
C VAL A 139 -28.09 -1.93 -10.50
N ASP A 140 -29.26 -1.90 -11.16
CA ASP A 140 -30.47 -1.43 -10.51
C ASP A 140 -30.73 -2.32 -9.30
N LEU A 141 -30.65 -1.72 -8.12
CA LEU A 141 -31.20 -2.26 -6.89
C LEU A 141 -32.73 -2.32 -7.04
N LYS A 142 -33.29 -3.52 -6.92
CA LYS A 142 -34.63 -3.75 -6.39
C LYS A 142 -34.53 -4.67 -5.19
#